data_AF-A0A9E5ECE3-F1
#
_entry.id   AF-A0A9E5ECE3-F1
#
_cell.length_a   1.000
_cell.length_b   1.000
_cell.length_c   1.000
_cell.angle_alpha   90.00
_cell.angle_beta   90.00
_cell.angle_gamma   90.00
#
_symmetry.space_group_name_H-M   'P 1'
#
loop_
_entity.id
_entity.type
_entity.pdbx_description
1 polymer ?
#
loop_
_entity_poly.entity_id
_entity_poly.type
_entity_poly.pdbx_seq_one_letter_code
_entity_poly.pdbx_strand_id
1 'polypeptide(L)'
;PIQFITKYAVVGISPGILPGAPALLEGQNSAGLGMSGNFLPGFTEYQTVTAKDLDYVSILDFGTLALGLFANVAELRKDLPRYKVWYDSSLPAGPTPPWLHFVFTDRTGASIVVEFVKGQMRIHDNVAQVLTNSPTYDWHLLNARNYLNLTNFARSSVTVNGQNVTELGQGGGLMGLPADYTPPSRFIRAAYLRQLATAPNNRAEGVQLTGHILNNVDIPIGVAATKDGDKVISDYTQWVNIKDLNNQQWHISNYANRTNYVTLDLKKIFDSNKSGTWPVDQLPYQSIDITNKILN
;
A
#
# COMPACT_ATOMS: atom_id res chain seq x y z
N PRO A 1 -19.03 15.20 12.18
CA PRO A 1 -17.67 14.65 12.05
C PRO A 1 -16.70 15.64 12.69
N ILE A 2 -15.51 15.23 13.10
CA ILE A 2 -14.53 16.19 13.60
C ILE A 2 -14.10 17.14 12.49
N GLN A 3 -13.76 18.36 12.87
CA GLN A 3 -13.00 19.30 12.03
C GLN A 3 -11.58 19.37 12.58
N PHE A 4 -10.58 19.37 11.71
CA PHE A 4 -9.18 19.42 12.11
C PHE A 4 -8.35 20.26 11.14
N ILE A 5 -7.26 20.81 11.66
CA ILE A 5 -6.22 21.47 10.87
C ILE A 5 -5.00 20.55 10.93
N THR A 6 -4.38 20.31 9.78
CA THR A 6 -3.19 19.46 9.74
C THR A 6 -2.03 20.12 10.50
N LYS A 7 -1.38 19.33 11.36
CA LYS A 7 -0.13 19.70 12.04
C LYS A 7 1.08 19.51 11.12
N TYR A 8 1.01 18.52 10.23
CA TYR A 8 2.06 18.18 9.30
C TYR A 8 1.62 18.44 7.86
N ALA A 9 2.52 18.98 7.04
CA ALA A 9 2.32 19.01 5.59
C ALA A 9 2.24 17.58 5.04
N VAL A 10 1.39 17.35 4.04
CA VAL A 10 1.07 16.03 3.48
C VAL A 10 1.18 16.08 1.96
N VAL A 11 1.80 15.06 1.38
CA VAL A 11 1.70 14.73 -0.05
C VAL A 11 1.05 13.37 -0.17
N GLY A 12 0.12 13.21 -1.12
CA GLY A 12 -0.58 11.94 -1.31
C GLY A 12 -1.31 11.85 -2.63
N ILE A 13 -1.92 10.68 -2.88
CA ILE A 13 -2.72 10.37 -4.06
C ILE A 13 -4.16 10.15 -3.61
N SER A 14 -5.09 10.77 -4.31
CA SER A 14 -6.53 10.65 -4.08
C SER A 14 -7.27 10.36 -5.39
N PRO A 15 -8.44 9.72 -5.35
CA PRO A 15 -9.29 9.58 -6.53
C PRO A 15 -9.80 10.95 -6.99
N GLY A 16 -9.65 11.27 -8.28
CA GLY A 16 -10.07 12.57 -8.85
C GLY A 16 -11.58 12.74 -9.04
N ILE A 17 -12.38 11.72 -8.73
CA ILE A 17 -13.84 11.69 -8.96
C ILE A 17 -14.67 12.06 -7.72
N LEU A 18 -14.04 12.14 -6.54
CA LEU A 18 -14.77 12.43 -5.30
C LEU A 18 -14.84 13.95 -5.07
N PRO A 19 -16.02 14.50 -4.73
CA PRO A 19 -16.15 15.90 -4.38
C PRO A 19 -15.58 16.18 -2.98
N GLY A 20 -15.08 17.40 -2.76
CA GLY A 20 -14.63 17.86 -1.44
C GLY A 20 -13.14 17.69 -1.20
N ALA A 21 -12.78 17.45 0.07
CA ALA A 21 -11.38 17.29 0.47
C ALA A 21 -10.78 16.00 -0.14
N PRO A 22 -9.47 15.99 -0.49
CA PRO A 22 -8.84 14.81 -1.07
C PRO A 22 -8.90 13.60 -0.14
N ALA A 23 -9.54 12.52 -0.60
CA ALA A 23 -9.52 11.24 0.09
C ALA A 23 -8.18 10.53 -0.18
N LEU A 24 -7.20 10.71 0.70
CA LEU A 24 -5.85 10.18 0.50
C LEU A 24 -5.83 8.65 0.63
N LEU A 25 -5.49 7.97 -0.46
CA LEU A 25 -5.29 6.52 -0.53
C LEU A 25 -3.80 6.15 -0.45
N GLU A 26 -2.92 7.06 -0.79
CA GLU A 26 -1.47 6.93 -0.59
C GLU A 26 -0.96 8.24 -0.02
N GLY A 27 0.03 8.20 0.85
CA GLY A 27 0.59 9.45 1.35
C GLY A 27 1.82 9.32 2.22
N GLN A 28 2.43 10.48 2.46
CA GLN A 28 3.54 10.69 3.36
C GLN A 28 3.44 12.11 3.91
N ASN A 29 3.75 12.27 5.20
CA ASN A 29 3.82 13.59 5.82
C ASN A 29 5.27 14.06 6.07
N SER A 30 5.38 15.34 6.40
CA SER A 30 6.63 16.02 6.76
C SER A 30 7.33 15.46 8.01
N ALA A 31 6.62 14.74 8.89
CA ALA A 31 7.21 14.08 10.05
C ALA A 31 7.87 12.72 9.71
N GLY A 32 7.59 12.16 8.52
CA GLY A 32 8.13 10.87 8.08
C GLY A 32 7.22 9.67 8.36
N LEU A 33 5.91 9.90 8.50
CA LEU A 33 4.90 8.85 8.47
C LEU A 33 4.43 8.63 7.03
N GLY A 34 4.53 7.39 6.54
CA GLY A 34 3.96 6.94 5.27
C GLY A 34 2.69 6.11 5.47
N MET A 35 1.80 6.14 4.49
CA MET A 35 0.52 5.42 4.49
C MET A 35 0.22 4.85 3.10
N SER A 36 -0.39 3.66 3.06
CA SER A 36 -1.12 3.13 1.91
C SER A 36 -2.49 2.62 2.37
N GLY A 37 -3.54 2.99 1.66
CA GLY A 37 -4.92 2.57 1.84
C GLY A 37 -5.32 1.63 0.72
N ASN A 38 -5.78 0.43 1.07
CA ASN A 38 -6.11 -0.62 0.11
C ASN A 38 -7.51 -1.16 0.38
N PHE A 39 -8.12 -1.76 -0.63
CA PHE A 39 -9.46 -2.33 -0.50
C PHE A 39 -9.51 -3.57 0.40
N LEU A 40 -10.55 -3.72 1.21
CA LEU A 40 -10.86 -4.88 2.05
C LEU A 40 -12.36 -5.29 1.88
N PRO A 41 -12.80 -5.62 0.64
CA PRO A 41 -14.20 -5.97 0.34
C PRO A 41 -14.64 -7.24 1.06
N GLY A 42 -15.89 -7.28 1.51
CA GLY A 42 -16.48 -8.45 2.18
C GLY A 42 -16.10 -8.63 3.65
N PHE A 43 -15.12 -7.88 4.16
CA PHE A 43 -14.70 -7.91 5.57
C PHE A 43 -14.83 -6.55 6.25
N THR A 44 -14.82 -5.46 5.47
CA THR A 44 -14.96 -4.11 6.03
C THR A 44 -16.37 -3.86 6.56
N GLU A 45 -16.46 -3.48 7.83
CA GLU A 45 -17.67 -2.98 8.48
C GLU A 45 -17.27 -1.84 9.42
N TYR A 46 -17.68 -0.61 9.06
CA TYR A 46 -17.38 0.60 9.82
C TYR A 46 -18.21 0.74 11.09
N GLN A 47 -17.74 1.61 11.99
CA GLN A 47 -18.46 1.92 13.23
C GLN A 47 -19.73 2.73 12.93
N THR A 48 -20.78 2.48 13.71
CA THR A 48 -21.98 3.32 13.70
C THR A 48 -21.74 4.62 14.49
N VAL A 49 -22.18 5.72 13.91
CA VAL A 49 -22.15 7.06 14.53
C VAL A 49 -23.56 7.47 14.90
N THR A 50 -23.71 8.03 16.09
CA THR A 50 -24.95 8.58 16.64
C THR A 50 -24.78 10.08 16.92
N ALA A 51 -25.88 10.77 17.20
CA ALA A 51 -25.85 12.20 17.57
C ALA A 51 -25.02 12.51 18.85
N LYS A 52 -24.66 11.50 19.65
CA LYS A 52 -23.83 11.65 20.85
C LYS A 52 -22.33 11.56 20.58
N ASP A 53 -21.94 11.08 19.40
CA ASP A 53 -20.55 10.88 19.05
C ASP A 53 -19.94 12.20 18.57
N LEU A 54 -18.86 12.62 19.23
CA LEU A 54 -18.16 13.88 18.89
C LEU A 54 -16.86 13.61 18.13
N ASP A 55 -16.12 12.57 18.52
CA ASP A 55 -14.86 12.18 17.90
C ASP A 55 -15.08 11.10 16.83
N TYR A 56 -15.55 11.51 15.65
CA TYR A 56 -15.72 10.61 14.51
C TYR A 56 -15.27 11.22 13.18
N VAL A 57 -14.76 10.37 12.29
CA VAL A 57 -14.18 10.77 11.00
C VAL A 57 -14.72 9.89 9.88
N SER A 58 -15.02 10.48 8.72
CA SER A 58 -15.35 9.70 7.52
C SER A 58 -14.15 8.85 7.12
N ILE A 59 -14.36 7.64 6.63
CA ILE A 59 -13.29 6.84 6.03
C ILE A 59 -12.57 7.60 4.91
N LEU A 60 -13.28 8.46 4.18
CA LEU A 60 -12.71 9.28 3.12
C LEU A 60 -11.71 10.31 3.65
N ASP A 61 -11.89 10.79 4.89
CA ASP A 61 -11.00 11.74 5.54
C ASP A 61 -9.94 11.06 6.43
N PHE A 62 -10.05 9.74 6.66
CA PHE A 62 -9.22 9.02 7.62
C PHE A 62 -7.73 9.09 7.29
N GLY A 63 -7.36 8.96 6.01
CA GLY A 63 -5.97 9.07 5.59
C GLY A 63 -5.38 10.47 5.82
N THR A 64 -6.17 11.51 5.56
CA THR A 64 -5.81 12.91 5.79
C THR A 64 -5.70 13.21 7.28
N LEU A 65 -6.59 12.67 8.11
CA LEU A 65 -6.51 12.74 9.56
C LEU A 65 -5.21 12.08 10.06
N ALA A 66 -4.93 10.86 9.59
CA ALA A 66 -3.78 10.10 10.06
C ALA A 66 -2.45 10.78 9.70
N LEU A 67 -2.28 11.18 8.43
CA LEU A 67 -1.08 11.87 7.98
C LEU A 67 -1.00 13.32 8.47
N GLY A 68 -2.14 13.97 8.66
CA GLY A 68 -2.19 15.36 9.06
C GLY A 68 -1.89 15.58 10.54
N LEU A 69 -2.24 14.63 11.42
CA LEU A 69 -2.19 14.83 12.87
C LEU A 69 -1.05 14.07 13.59
N PHE A 70 -0.52 12.99 13.01
CA PHE A 70 0.43 12.11 13.70
C PHE A 70 1.80 12.05 13.04
N ALA A 71 2.86 12.04 13.85
CA ALA A 71 4.24 11.98 13.36
C ALA A 71 4.73 10.57 13.07
N ASN A 72 4.21 9.56 13.76
CA ASN A 72 4.78 8.22 13.79
C ASN A 72 3.74 7.17 14.23
N VAL A 73 4.11 5.90 14.13
CA VAL A 73 3.26 4.75 14.45
C VAL A 73 2.90 4.68 15.92
N ALA A 74 3.78 5.11 16.83
CA ALA A 74 3.50 5.12 18.26
C ALA A 74 2.37 6.09 18.62
N GLU A 75 2.36 7.29 18.03
CA GLU A 75 1.26 8.25 18.17
C GLU A 75 -0.05 7.70 17.60
N LEU A 76 -0.02 7.12 16.39
CA LEU A 76 -1.21 6.49 15.78
C LEU A 76 -1.80 5.41 16.70
N ARG A 77 -0.99 4.49 17.21
CA ARG A 77 -1.43 3.40 18.08
C ARG A 77 -2.13 3.92 19.34
N LYS A 78 -1.62 5.01 19.90
CA LYS A 78 -2.13 5.59 21.13
C LYS A 78 -3.46 6.33 20.91
N ASP A 79 -3.54 7.11 19.83
CA ASP A 79 -4.57 8.14 19.71
C ASP A 79 -5.65 7.83 18.65
N LEU A 80 -5.37 7.00 17.63
CA LEU A 80 -6.39 6.61 16.64
C LEU A 80 -7.64 5.97 17.26
N PRO A 81 -7.56 5.09 18.29
CA PRO A 81 -8.75 4.43 18.86
C PRO A 81 -9.80 5.38 19.44
N ARG A 82 -9.44 6.66 19.67
CA ARG A 82 -10.39 7.69 20.10
C ARG A 82 -11.44 7.99 19.02
N TYR A 83 -11.08 7.87 17.75
CA TYR A 83 -11.96 8.27 16.64
C TYR A 83 -12.80 7.09 16.17
N LYS A 84 -14.13 7.28 16.16
CA LYS A 84 -15.01 6.39 15.40
C LYS A 84 -14.82 6.63 13.90
N VAL A 85 -14.69 5.58 13.12
CA VAL A 85 -14.62 5.67 11.65
C VAL A 85 -15.92 5.18 11.04
N TRP A 86 -16.52 5.98 10.19
CA TRP A 86 -17.81 5.71 9.56
C TRP A 86 -17.77 5.98 8.05
N TYR A 87 -18.80 5.51 7.34
CA TYR A 87 -18.99 5.79 5.93
C TYR A 87 -20.45 6.13 5.67
N ASP A 88 -20.68 7.22 4.95
CA ASP A 88 -22.00 7.58 4.44
C ASP A 88 -22.23 6.88 3.09
N SER A 89 -23.07 5.84 3.11
CA SER A 89 -23.37 5.04 1.92
C SER A 89 -24.22 5.77 0.88
N SER A 90 -24.70 6.98 1.16
CA SER A 90 -25.37 7.83 0.17
C SER A 90 -24.39 8.56 -0.75
N LEU A 91 -23.11 8.65 -0.37
CA LEU A 91 -22.09 9.30 -1.18
C LEU A 91 -21.79 8.50 -2.45
N PRO A 92 -21.46 9.18 -3.56
CA PRO A 92 -21.01 8.50 -4.78
C PRO A 92 -19.83 7.59 -4.47
N ALA A 93 -19.94 6.34 -4.92
CA ALA A 93 -18.87 5.36 -4.90
C ALA A 93 -18.63 4.86 -6.32
N GLY A 94 -17.41 4.37 -6.57
CA GLY A 94 -17.13 3.58 -7.76
C GLY A 94 -17.83 2.21 -7.70
N PRO A 95 -17.40 1.24 -8.52
CA PRO A 95 -17.99 -0.11 -8.51
C PRO A 95 -17.83 -0.82 -7.16
N THR A 96 -16.94 -0.32 -6.30
CA THR A 96 -16.71 -0.80 -4.94
C THR A 96 -16.81 0.41 -4.00
N PRO A 97 -17.68 0.38 -2.98
CA PRO A 97 -17.64 1.32 -1.87
C PRO A 97 -16.22 1.41 -1.28
N PRO A 98 -15.87 2.49 -0.56
CA PRO A 98 -14.55 2.65 0.04
C PRO A 98 -14.41 1.71 1.24
N TRP A 99 -14.46 0.40 1.03
CA TRP A 99 -14.13 -0.65 1.97
C TRP A 99 -12.61 -0.72 2.06
N LEU A 100 -12.02 0.04 2.98
CA LEU A 100 -10.59 0.28 3.03
C LEU A 100 -10.00 -0.25 4.34
N HIS A 101 -8.77 -0.71 4.24
CA HIS A 101 -7.83 -0.83 5.35
C HIS A 101 -6.56 -0.06 5.03
N PHE A 102 -5.72 0.16 6.03
CA PHE A 102 -4.52 0.98 5.87
C PHE A 102 -3.30 0.30 6.44
N VAL A 103 -2.16 0.45 5.77
CA VAL A 103 -0.83 0.23 6.35
C VAL A 103 -0.18 1.58 6.59
N PHE A 104 0.41 1.74 7.76
CA PHE A 104 1.23 2.89 8.14
C PHE A 104 2.64 2.42 8.48
N THR A 105 3.65 3.16 8.05
CA THR A 105 5.05 2.89 8.37
C THR A 105 5.76 4.22 8.64
N ASP A 106 6.58 4.27 9.68
CA ASP A 106 7.38 5.47 9.98
C ASP A 106 8.89 5.25 9.75
N ARG A 107 9.69 6.31 9.95
CA ARG A 107 11.15 6.31 9.76
C ARG A 107 11.90 5.29 10.60
N THR A 108 11.32 4.82 11.71
CA THR A 108 11.93 3.78 12.56
C THR A 108 11.81 2.39 11.96
N GLY A 109 10.94 2.22 10.95
CA GLY A 109 10.57 0.92 10.39
C GLY A 109 9.41 0.24 11.14
N ALA A 110 8.90 0.85 12.21
CA ALA A 110 7.65 0.43 12.83
C ALA A 110 6.53 0.52 11.79
N SER A 111 5.67 -0.50 11.74
CA SER A 111 4.59 -0.57 10.78
C SER A 111 3.35 -1.23 11.39
N ILE A 112 2.18 -0.69 11.08
CA ILE A 112 0.88 -1.17 11.56
C ILE A 112 -0.11 -1.32 10.42
N VAL A 113 -1.02 -2.28 10.56
CA VAL A 113 -2.21 -2.42 9.73
C VAL A 113 -3.43 -2.01 10.55
N VAL A 114 -4.29 -1.17 9.98
CA VAL A 114 -5.54 -0.71 10.58
C VAL A 114 -6.71 -1.19 9.72
N GLU A 115 -7.55 -2.06 10.28
CA GLU A 115 -8.73 -2.62 9.62
C GLU A 115 -10.01 -2.23 10.36
N PHE A 116 -11.13 -2.17 9.65
CA PHE A 116 -12.45 -1.89 10.22
C PHE A 116 -13.35 -3.10 10.04
N VAL A 117 -13.46 -3.96 11.05
CA VAL A 117 -14.08 -5.29 10.92
C VAL A 117 -15.08 -5.49 12.05
N LYS A 118 -16.32 -5.88 11.69
CA LYS A 118 -17.44 -6.05 12.64
C LYS A 118 -17.73 -4.79 13.46
N GLY A 119 -17.66 -3.63 12.82
CA GLY A 119 -17.90 -2.34 13.47
C GLY A 119 -16.82 -1.94 14.47
N GLN A 120 -15.58 -2.46 14.33
CA GLN A 120 -14.46 -2.16 15.23
C GLN A 120 -13.20 -1.80 14.44
N MET A 121 -12.47 -0.78 14.91
CA MET A 121 -11.11 -0.52 14.45
C MET A 121 -10.16 -1.55 15.09
N ARG A 122 -9.44 -2.30 14.26
CA ARG A 122 -8.44 -3.29 14.66
C ARG A 122 -7.07 -2.82 14.22
N ILE A 123 -6.11 -2.80 15.14
CA ILE A 123 -4.74 -2.36 14.87
C ILE A 123 -3.79 -3.54 15.09
N HIS A 124 -3.09 -3.96 14.03
CA HIS A 124 -2.15 -5.07 14.03
C HIS A 124 -0.71 -4.57 13.91
N ASP A 125 0.24 -5.25 14.56
CA ASP A 125 1.65 -5.13 14.16
C ASP A 125 1.82 -5.71 12.76
N ASN A 126 2.42 -4.94 11.85
CA ASN A 126 2.69 -5.41 10.50
C ASN A 126 3.96 -6.28 10.48
N VAL A 127 3.86 -7.49 11.03
CA VAL A 127 4.98 -8.44 11.15
C VAL A 127 5.49 -8.92 9.78
N ALA A 128 4.60 -9.04 8.80
CA ALA A 128 4.97 -9.41 7.43
C ALA A 128 5.59 -8.25 6.63
N GLN A 129 5.42 -7.00 7.12
CA GLN A 129 5.84 -5.78 6.43
C GLN A 129 5.25 -5.65 5.02
N VAL A 130 4.05 -6.21 4.84
CA VAL A 130 3.30 -6.33 3.58
C VAL A 130 1.81 -6.20 3.91
N LEU A 131 1.06 -5.51 3.05
CA LEU A 131 -0.40 -5.48 3.07
C LEU A 131 -0.92 -5.64 1.62
N THR A 132 -2.03 -6.34 1.44
CA THR A 132 -2.73 -6.42 0.14
C THR A 132 -4.19 -6.01 0.31
N ASN A 133 -5.12 -6.94 0.16
CA ASN A 133 -6.57 -6.72 0.26
C ASN A 133 -7.16 -7.83 1.12
N SER A 134 -8.44 -8.17 0.92
CA SER A 134 -9.13 -9.25 1.62
C SER A 134 -8.43 -10.62 1.51
N PRO A 135 -8.52 -11.49 2.52
CA PRO A 135 -9.20 -11.32 3.81
C PRO A 135 -8.47 -10.41 4.82
N THR A 136 -8.86 -10.46 6.10
CA THR A 136 -8.22 -9.71 7.19
C THR A 136 -6.75 -10.08 7.38
N TYR A 137 -5.97 -9.18 7.97
CA TYR A 137 -4.51 -9.33 8.13
C TYR A 137 -4.13 -10.56 8.95
N ASP A 138 -4.86 -10.85 10.02
CA ASP A 138 -4.68 -12.06 10.83
C ASP A 138 -4.86 -13.34 10.01
N TRP A 139 -5.81 -13.36 9.08
CA TRP A 139 -6.00 -14.48 8.16
C TRP A 139 -4.82 -14.63 7.20
N HIS A 140 -4.25 -13.54 6.68
CA HIS A 140 -3.04 -13.64 5.83
C HIS A 140 -1.88 -14.27 6.59
N LEU A 141 -1.71 -13.94 7.87
CA LEU A 141 -0.71 -14.59 8.73
C LEU A 141 -1.02 -16.07 8.97
N LEU A 142 -2.29 -16.45 9.14
CA LEU A 142 -2.69 -17.85 9.21
C LEU A 142 -2.40 -18.58 7.89
N ASN A 143 -2.68 -17.96 6.75
CA ASN A 143 -2.43 -18.52 5.43
C ASN A 143 -0.93 -18.75 5.18
N ALA A 144 -0.06 -17.86 5.67
CA ALA A 144 1.39 -18.00 5.53
C ALA A 144 1.95 -19.31 6.10
N ARG A 145 1.23 -19.94 7.04
CA ARG A 145 1.59 -21.26 7.61
C ARG A 145 1.53 -22.40 6.59
N ASN A 146 0.79 -22.24 5.50
CA ASN A 146 0.76 -23.21 4.39
C ASN A 146 2.04 -23.20 3.55
N TYR A 147 2.90 -22.20 3.73
CA TYR A 147 4.06 -21.94 2.87
C TYR A 147 5.40 -22.06 3.60
N LEU A 148 5.42 -22.63 4.81
CA LEU A 148 6.63 -22.71 5.67
C LEU A 148 7.83 -23.43 5.03
N ASN A 149 7.59 -24.24 3.99
CA ASN A 149 8.65 -24.94 3.26
C ASN A 149 9.32 -24.09 2.17
N LEU A 150 8.79 -22.90 1.85
CA LEU A 150 9.42 -22.02 0.88
C LEU A 150 10.76 -21.51 1.41
N THR A 151 11.79 -21.61 0.59
CA THR A 151 13.18 -21.27 0.94
C THR A 151 13.93 -20.79 -0.29
N ASN A 152 15.04 -20.10 -0.09
CA ASN A 152 15.99 -19.78 -1.16
C ASN A 152 16.93 -20.95 -1.50
N PHE A 153 16.90 -22.05 -0.74
CA PHE A 153 17.76 -23.23 -0.96
C PHE A 153 16.96 -24.43 -1.45
N ALA A 154 17.10 -24.78 -2.73
CA ALA A 154 16.53 -25.99 -3.31
C ALA A 154 17.37 -27.22 -3.00
N ARG A 155 16.75 -28.40 -3.04
CA ARG A 155 17.49 -29.67 -3.12
C ARG A 155 18.01 -29.85 -4.55
N SER A 156 19.32 -29.96 -4.72
CA SER A 156 19.96 -30.04 -6.05
C SER A 156 19.87 -31.43 -6.70
N SER A 157 19.67 -32.51 -5.93
CA SER A 157 19.45 -33.85 -6.49
C SER A 157 18.75 -34.85 -5.56
N VAL A 158 18.16 -35.89 -6.14
CA VAL A 158 17.55 -37.05 -5.48
C VAL A 158 17.93 -38.33 -6.23
N THR A 159 18.24 -39.41 -5.51
CA THR A 159 18.39 -40.74 -6.10
C THR A 159 17.04 -41.46 -6.17
N VAL A 160 16.62 -41.86 -7.37
CA VAL A 160 15.37 -42.60 -7.63
C VAL A 160 15.73 -43.90 -8.36
N ASN A 161 15.49 -45.06 -7.73
CA ASN A 161 15.83 -46.38 -8.30
C ASN A 161 17.29 -46.47 -8.84
N GLY A 162 18.24 -45.89 -8.09
CA GLY A 162 19.66 -45.85 -8.47
C GLY A 162 20.03 -44.79 -9.51
N GLN A 163 19.06 -44.05 -10.06
CA GLN A 163 19.29 -42.95 -10.99
C GLN A 163 19.37 -41.63 -10.23
N ASN A 164 20.38 -40.80 -10.53
CA ASN A 164 20.52 -39.47 -9.96
C ASN A 164 19.69 -38.47 -10.77
N VAL A 165 18.62 -37.94 -10.18
CA VAL A 165 17.78 -36.88 -10.77
C VAL A 165 18.21 -35.55 -10.18
N THR A 166 18.62 -34.61 -11.02
CA THR A 166 19.11 -33.29 -10.61
C THR A 166 18.07 -32.20 -10.86
N GLU A 167 18.22 -31.07 -10.18
CA GLU A 167 17.46 -29.86 -10.48
C GLU A 167 17.62 -29.45 -11.96
N LEU A 168 16.59 -28.79 -12.51
CA LEU A 168 16.64 -28.23 -13.87
C LEU A 168 17.40 -26.89 -13.93
N GLY A 169 17.59 -26.25 -12.78
CA GLY A 169 18.19 -24.94 -12.63
C GLY A 169 17.91 -24.37 -11.24
N GLN A 170 18.27 -23.10 -11.03
CA GLN A 170 18.04 -22.40 -9.76
C GLN A 170 16.57 -22.04 -9.53
N GLY A 171 16.20 -21.84 -8.26
CA GLY A 171 14.86 -21.38 -7.85
C GLY A 171 13.91 -22.47 -7.33
N GLY A 172 14.33 -23.73 -7.30
CA GLY A 172 13.50 -24.85 -6.83
C GLY A 172 13.02 -24.74 -5.37
N GLY A 173 13.67 -23.92 -4.54
CA GLY A 173 13.26 -23.70 -3.13
C GLY A 173 11.93 -22.95 -2.99
N LEU A 174 11.47 -22.27 -4.05
CA LEU A 174 10.19 -21.56 -4.10
C LEU A 174 9.09 -22.35 -4.82
N MET A 175 9.29 -23.64 -5.11
CA MET A 175 8.23 -24.48 -5.66
C MET A 175 7.01 -24.47 -4.72
N GLY A 176 5.85 -24.13 -5.26
CA GLY A 176 4.60 -23.94 -4.49
C GLY A 176 4.26 -22.49 -4.17
N LEU A 177 5.15 -21.52 -4.47
CA LEU A 177 4.84 -20.10 -4.36
C LEU A 177 3.72 -19.72 -5.36
N PRO A 178 2.58 -19.16 -4.89
CA PRO A 178 1.44 -18.93 -5.76
C PRO A 178 1.67 -17.74 -6.70
N ALA A 179 1.27 -17.91 -7.97
CA ALA A 179 1.57 -17.00 -9.08
C ALA A 179 0.37 -16.19 -9.60
N ASP A 180 -0.86 -16.47 -9.15
CA ASP A 180 -2.04 -15.70 -9.53
C ASP A 180 -2.08 -14.31 -8.85
N TYR A 181 -2.97 -13.43 -9.30
CA TYR A 181 -3.07 -12.04 -8.84
C TYR A 181 -4.08 -11.83 -7.69
N THR A 182 -4.61 -12.90 -7.10
CA THR A 182 -5.49 -12.76 -5.93
C THR A 182 -4.73 -12.13 -4.76
N PRO A 183 -5.43 -11.44 -3.84
CA PRO A 183 -4.76 -10.79 -2.72
C PRO A 183 -3.95 -11.74 -1.80
N PRO A 184 -4.43 -12.96 -1.47
CA PRO A 184 -3.62 -13.94 -0.73
C PRO A 184 -2.33 -14.31 -1.46
N SER A 185 -2.39 -14.57 -2.77
CA SER A 185 -1.22 -14.97 -3.55
C SER A 185 -0.20 -13.84 -3.67
N ARG A 186 -0.65 -12.60 -3.88
CA ARG A 186 0.22 -11.40 -3.86
C ARG A 186 0.84 -11.18 -2.49
N PHE A 187 0.10 -11.40 -1.40
CA PHE A 187 0.61 -11.28 -0.04
C PHE A 187 1.75 -12.26 0.21
N ILE A 188 1.53 -13.55 -0.06
CA ILE A 188 2.53 -14.60 0.11
C ILE A 188 3.77 -14.33 -0.74
N ARG A 189 3.58 -13.96 -2.02
CA ARG A 189 4.69 -13.63 -2.93
C ARG A 189 5.52 -12.46 -2.41
N ALA A 190 4.90 -11.33 -2.08
CA ALA A 190 5.62 -10.17 -1.58
C ALA A 190 6.31 -10.45 -0.23
N ALA A 191 5.64 -11.15 0.69
CA ALA A 191 6.19 -11.46 2.01
C ALA A 191 7.42 -12.38 1.92
N TYR A 192 7.35 -13.47 1.15
CA TYR A 192 8.47 -14.40 1.00
C TYR A 192 9.61 -13.80 0.17
N LEU A 193 9.32 -13.06 -0.92
CA LEU A 193 10.37 -12.37 -1.68
C LEU A 193 11.10 -11.33 -0.82
N ARG A 194 10.37 -10.56 -0.01
CA ARG A 194 10.97 -9.63 0.97
C ARG A 194 11.85 -10.36 1.98
N GLN A 195 11.35 -11.45 2.55
CA GLN A 195 12.02 -12.19 3.61
C GLN A 195 13.31 -12.88 3.13
N LEU A 196 13.31 -13.38 1.89
CA LEU A 196 14.40 -14.17 1.33
C LEU A 196 15.41 -13.33 0.54
N ALA A 197 15.04 -12.10 0.15
CA ALA A 197 15.97 -11.20 -0.52
C ALA A 197 17.13 -10.80 0.39
N THR A 198 18.31 -10.61 -0.22
CA THR A 198 19.47 -10.04 0.46
C THR A 198 19.13 -8.65 0.98
N ALA A 199 19.40 -8.40 2.26
CA ALA A 199 19.18 -7.10 2.85
C ALA A 199 20.02 -6.04 2.11
N PRO A 200 19.42 -4.89 1.75
CA PRO A 200 20.13 -3.83 1.05
C PRO A 200 21.18 -3.19 1.98
N ASN A 201 22.34 -2.84 1.44
CA ASN A 201 23.42 -2.22 2.22
C ASN A 201 23.18 -0.72 2.47
N ASN A 202 22.32 -0.11 1.66
CA ASN A 202 22.03 1.31 1.71
C ASN A 202 20.60 1.60 1.20
N ARG A 203 20.17 2.85 1.34
CA ARG A 203 18.81 3.29 1.00
C ARG A 203 18.52 3.18 -0.50
N ALA A 204 19.50 3.48 -1.36
CA ALA A 204 19.33 3.38 -2.80
C ALA A 204 19.07 1.94 -3.23
N GLU A 205 19.84 0.99 -2.70
CA GLU A 205 19.58 -0.46 -2.87
C GLU A 205 18.21 -0.86 -2.29
N GLY A 206 17.80 -0.26 -1.17
CA GLY A 206 16.47 -0.49 -0.59
C GLY A 206 15.33 -0.07 -1.52
N VAL A 207 15.42 1.11 -2.14
CA VAL A 207 14.46 1.59 -3.14
C VAL A 207 14.40 0.64 -4.33
N GLN A 208 15.55 0.19 -4.83
CA GLN A 208 15.60 -0.78 -5.94
C GLN A 208 14.97 -2.12 -5.57
N LEU A 209 15.29 -2.66 -4.38
CA LEU A 209 14.73 -3.92 -3.89
C LEU A 209 13.21 -3.83 -3.71
N THR A 210 12.70 -2.72 -3.18
CA THR A 210 11.24 -2.49 -3.11
C THR A 210 10.61 -2.53 -4.50
N GLY A 211 11.23 -1.89 -5.50
CA GLY A 211 10.80 -1.98 -6.89
C GLY A 211 10.77 -3.42 -7.41
N HIS A 212 11.84 -4.20 -7.19
CA HIS A 212 11.89 -5.62 -7.60
C HIS A 212 10.78 -6.46 -6.96
N ILE A 213 10.47 -6.26 -5.68
CA ILE A 213 9.40 -6.97 -5.00
C ILE A 213 8.03 -6.56 -5.58
N LEU A 214 7.78 -5.27 -5.78
CA LEU A 214 6.51 -4.77 -6.33
C LEU A 214 6.29 -5.22 -7.77
N ASN A 215 7.35 -5.35 -8.57
CA ASN A 215 7.25 -5.87 -9.95
C ASN A 215 6.72 -7.31 -10.00
N ASN A 216 6.86 -8.10 -8.93
CA ASN A 216 6.33 -9.47 -8.87
C ASN A 216 4.82 -9.53 -8.64
N VAL A 217 4.19 -8.41 -8.30
CA VAL A 217 2.74 -8.29 -8.08
C VAL A 217 2.12 -7.20 -8.96
N ASP A 218 2.85 -6.76 -9.98
CA ASP A 218 2.39 -5.84 -11.02
C ASP A 218 1.41 -6.57 -11.96
N ILE A 219 0.22 -6.01 -12.16
CA ILE A 219 -0.85 -6.64 -12.93
C ILE A 219 -0.92 -5.98 -14.32
N PRO A 220 -0.58 -6.68 -15.41
CA PRO A 220 -0.77 -6.19 -16.76
C PRO A 220 -2.26 -6.11 -17.13
N ILE A 221 -2.62 -5.11 -17.93
CA ILE A 221 -3.96 -4.99 -18.51
C ILE A 221 -4.34 -6.28 -19.24
N GLY A 222 -5.54 -6.78 -18.96
CA GLY A 222 -6.11 -8.00 -19.55
C GLY A 222 -5.87 -9.29 -18.76
N VAL A 223 -4.98 -9.29 -17.77
CA VAL A 223 -4.68 -10.52 -16.99
C VAL A 223 -5.68 -10.74 -15.85
N ALA A 224 -6.16 -9.67 -15.23
CA ALA A 224 -7.27 -9.68 -14.29
C ALA A 224 -8.40 -8.80 -14.82
N ALA A 225 -9.61 -9.33 -14.95
CA ALA A 225 -10.71 -8.59 -15.53
C ALA A 225 -12.08 -9.04 -15.03
N THR A 226 -13.04 -8.13 -15.09
CA THR A 226 -14.46 -8.38 -14.86
C THR A 226 -15.27 -8.00 -16.09
N LYS A 227 -16.47 -8.55 -16.22
CA LYS A 227 -17.43 -8.14 -17.25
C LYS A 227 -18.51 -7.26 -16.63
N ASP A 228 -18.75 -6.11 -17.26
CA ASP A 228 -19.90 -5.24 -16.99
C ASP A 228 -20.75 -5.19 -18.27
N GLY A 229 -21.75 -6.06 -18.33
CA GLY A 229 -22.44 -6.39 -19.58
C GLY A 229 -21.46 -6.92 -20.63
N ASP A 230 -21.41 -6.26 -21.79
CA ASP A 230 -20.50 -6.60 -22.90
C ASP A 230 -19.11 -5.97 -22.75
N LYS A 231 -18.89 -5.09 -21.77
CA LYS A 231 -17.59 -4.43 -21.56
C LYS A 231 -16.69 -5.28 -20.67
N VAL A 232 -15.46 -5.49 -21.13
CA VAL A 232 -14.39 -6.05 -20.30
C VAL A 232 -13.68 -4.90 -19.59
N ILE A 233 -13.64 -4.95 -18.27
CA ILE A 233 -12.94 -3.99 -17.42
C ILE A 233 -11.73 -4.72 -16.83
N SER A 234 -10.52 -4.25 -17.16
CA SER A 234 -9.30 -4.81 -16.57
C SER A 234 -9.01 -4.17 -15.21
N ASP A 235 -8.68 -5.00 -14.23
CA ASP A 235 -7.95 -4.58 -13.04
C ASP A 235 -6.45 -4.65 -13.35
N TYR A 236 -5.73 -3.57 -13.06
CA TYR A 236 -4.33 -3.43 -13.43
C TYR A 236 -3.60 -2.47 -12.48
N THR A 237 -2.27 -2.56 -12.45
CA THR A 237 -1.44 -1.69 -11.61
C THR A 237 -1.35 -0.28 -12.21
N GLN A 238 -2.28 0.59 -11.82
CA GLN A 238 -2.40 1.95 -12.37
C GLN A 238 -1.18 2.83 -12.09
N TRP A 239 -0.62 2.74 -10.88
CA TRP A 239 0.61 3.40 -10.49
C TRP A 239 1.39 2.55 -9.48
N VAL A 240 2.68 2.85 -9.34
CA VAL A 240 3.50 2.38 -8.22
C VAL A 240 4.22 3.56 -7.60
N ASN A 241 4.26 3.53 -6.28
CA ASN A 241 4.89 4.53 -5.45
C ASN A 241 5.88 3.88 -4.47
N ILE A 242 7.09 4.42 -4.40
CA ILE A 242 8.13 4.03 -3.44
C ILE A 242 8.51 5.27 -2.64
N LYS A 243 8.38 5.17 -1.31
CA LYS A 243 8.58 6.27 -0.36
C LYS A 243 9.87 6.05 0.44
N ASP A 244 10.90 6.87 0.22
CA ASP A 244 12.05 6.96 1.12
C ASP A 244 11.72 7.98 2.23
N LEU A 245 11.18 7.48 3.34
CA LEU A 245 10.72 8.31 4.45
C LEU A 245 11.86 9.11 5.11
N ASN A 246 13.09 8.59 5.06
CA ASN A 246 14.24 9.21 5.71
C ASN A 246 14.79 10.36 4.87
N ASN A 247 14.99 10.14 3.56
CA ASN A 247 15.42 11.20 2.65
C ASN A 247 14.27 12.10 2.18
N GLN A 248 13.02 11.79 2.56
CA GLN A 248 11.82 12.46 2.10
C GLN A 248 11.74 12.49 0.56
N GLN A 249 11.99 11.34 -0.05
CA GLN A 249 11.85 11.18 -1.50
C GLN A 249 10.64 10.31 -1.83
N TRP A 250 9.95 10.70 -2.89
CA TRP A 250 8.80 9.98 -3.40
C TRP A 250 9.04 9.64 -4.87
N HIS A 251 9.13 8.36 -5.16
CA HIS A 251 9.34 7.85 -6.52
C HIS A 251 8.01 7.28 -7.03
N ILE A 252 7.50 7.81 -8.13
CA ILE A 252 6.22 7.39 -8.70
C ILE A 252 6.34 7.10 -10.19
N SER A 253 5.64 6.07 -10.64
CA SER A 253 5.47 5.70 -12.04
C SER A 253 4.00 5.33 -12.26
N ASN A 254 3.42 5.70 -13.40
CA ASN A 254 2.11 5.20 -13.82
C ASN A 254 2.27 4.01 -14.79
N TYR A 255 1.16 3.37 -15.13
CA TYR A 255 1.16 2.21 -16.02
C TYR A 255 1.85 2.48 -17.37
N ALA A 256 1.56 3.63 -18.00
CA ALA A 256 2.11 3.97 -19.31
C ALA A 256 3.63 4.27 -19.30
N ASN A 257 4.20 4.59 -18.13
CA ASN A 257 5.61 4.96 -17.97
C ASN A 257 6.34 4.01 -17.02
N ARG A 258 5.97 2.72 -17.01
CA ARG A 258 6.42 1.74 -16.00
C ARG A 258 7.93 1.58 -15.86
N THR A 259 8.68 1.87 -16.92
CA THR A 259 10.15 1.82 -16.95
C THR A 259 10.82 3.08 -16.39
N ASN A 260 10.06 4.14 -16.11
CA ASN A 260 10.55 5.45 -15.69
C ASN A 260 9.82 5.91 -14.42
N TYR A 261 10.53 5.93 -13.29
CA TYR A 261 10.05 6.59 -12.08
C TYR A 261 10.49 8.05 -12.08
N VAL A 262 9.54 8.95 -11.84
CA VAL A 262 9.84 10.34 -11.48
C VAL A 262 10.03 10.45 -9.98
N THR A 263 10.92 11.33 -9.56
CA THR A 263 11.26 11.57 -8.16
C THR A 263 10.82 12.97 -7.75
N LEU A 264 10.29 13.05 -6.53
CA LEU A 264 9.93 14.27 -5.83
C LEU A 264 10.74 14.37 -4.53
N ASP A 265 11.44 15.49 -4.35
CA ASP A 265 12.03 15.90 -3.09
C ASP A 265 10.91 16.53 -2.23
N LEU A 266 10.32 15.71 -1.35
CA LEU A 266 9.21 16.14 -0.52
C LEU A 266 9.64 17.17 0.52
N LYS A 267 10.92 17.19 0.92
CA LYS A 267 11.40 18.22 1.86
C LYS A 267 11.21 19.60 1.26
N LYS A 268 11.64 19.81 0.01
CA LYS A 268 11.43 21.08 -0.71
C LYS A 268 9.95 21.39 -0.89
N ILE A 269 9.12 20.38 -1.14
CA ILE A 269 7.68 20.56 -1.28
C ILE A 269 7.06 21.05 0.02
N PHE A 270 7.36 20.37 1.13
CA PHE A 270 6.86 20.75 2.46
C PHE A 270 7.36 22.14 2.87
N ASP A 271 8.63 22.46 2.63
CA ASP A 271 9.22 23.77 2.95
C ASP A 271 8.63 24.93 2.11
N SER A 272 8.06 24.63 0.93
CA SER A 272 7.48 25.65 0.04
C SER A 272 6.19 26.27 0.59
N ASN A 273 5.49 25.59 1.50
CA ASN A 273 4.14 25.94 1.97
C ASN A 273 3.11 26.16 0.86
N LYS A 274 3.36 25.65 -0.35
CA LYS A 274 2.41 25.70 -1.47
C LYS A 274 1.56 24.42 -1.48
N SER A 275 0.29 24.58 -1.83
CA SER A 275 -0.61 23.47 -2.13
C SER A 275 -0.81 23.34 -3.64
N GLY A 276 -0.90 22.13 -4.16
CA GLY A 276 -1.23 21.88 -5.56
C GLY A 276 -1.65 20.44 -5.80
N THR A 277 -2.29 20.22 -6.94
CA THR A 277 -2.78 18.90 -7.37
C THR A 277 -2.41 18.70 -8.82
N TRP A 278 -1.87 17.53 -9.14
CA TRP A 278 -1.51 17.13 -10.50
C TRP A 278 -2.11 15.76 -10.81
N PRO A 279 -2.68 15.55 -12.00
CA PRO A 279 -3.07 14.21 -12.44
C PRO A 279 -1.82 13.32 -12.52
N VAL A 280 -1.85 12.14 -11.88
CA VAL A 280 -0.73 11.18 -11.90
C VAL A 280 -0.34 10.82 -13.34
N ASP A 281 -1.31 10.72 -14.24
CA ASP A 281 -1.07 10.41 -15.66
C ASP A 281 -0.44 11.54 -16.47
N GLN A 282 -0.41 12.76 -15.92
CA GLN A 282 0.15 13.95 -16.57
C GLN A 282 1.45 14.44 -15.92
N LEU A 283 2.03 13.65 -15.00
CA LEU A 283 3.35 13.97 -14.47
C LEU A 283 4.41 13.93 -15.59
N PRO A 284 5.47 14.76 -15.53
CA PRO A 284 6.47 14.84 -16.59
C PRO A 284 7.47 13.67 -16.53
N TYR A 285 7.02 12.47 -16.92
CA TYR A 285 7.78 11.21 -16.90
C TYR A 285 9.03 11.18 -17.79
N GLN A 286 9.27 12.20 -18.62
CA GLN A 286 10.52 12.36 -19.38
C GLN A 286 11.67 12.93 -18.52
N SER A 287 11.45 13.22 -17.25
CA SER A 287 12.45 13.79 -16.33
C SER A 287 12.56 12.97 -15.06
N ILE A 288 13.79 12.73 -14.57
CA ILE A 288 14.02 11.91 -13.38
C ILE A 288 13.57 12.65 -12.10
N ASP A 289 13.90 13.93 -11.96
CA ASP A 289 13.47 14.79 -10.86
C ASP A 289 12.50 15.84 -11.39
N ILE A 290 11.30 15.89 -10.81
CA ILE A 290 10.23 16.80 -11.24
C ILE A 290 9.87 17.83 -10.16
N THR A 291 10.63 17.90 -9.07
CA THR A 291 10.34 18.75 -7.89
C THR A 291 10.15 20.22 -8.28
N ASN A 292 11.08 20.79 -9.05
CA ASN A 292 10.96 22.20 -9.45
C ASN A 292 9.83 22.42 -10.47
N LYS A 293 9.46 21.40 -11.25
CA LYS A 293 8.37 21.52 -12.23
C LYS A 293 7.00 21.58 -11.56
N ILE A 294 6.85 20.94 -10.41
CA ILE A 294 5.59 21.01 -9.64
C ILE A 294 5.56 22.20 -8.67
N LEU A 295 6.69 22.79 -8.30
CA LEU A 295 6.74 23.95 -7.39
C LEU A 295 6.56 25.30 -8.09
N ASN A 296 6.78 25.34 -9.40
CA ASN A 296 6.62 26.52 -10.26
C ASN A 296 5.25 26.54 -10.90
#